data_AF-A0A958NGZ4-F1
#
_entry.id   AF-A0A958NGZ4-F1
#
_cell.length_a   1.000
_cell.length_b   1.000
_cell.length_c   1.000
_cell.angle_alpha   90.00
_cell.angle_beta   90.00
_cell.angle_gamma   90.00
#
_symmetry.space_group_name_H-M   'P 1'
#
loop_
_entity.id
_entity.type
_entity.pdbx_description
1 polymer ?
#
loop_
_entity_poly.entity_id
_entity_poly.type
_entity_poly.pdbx_seq_one_letter_code
_entity_poly.pdbx_strand_id
1 'polypeptide(L)' 'MKEVTLKIPDKRFGFFMELIKQLGFEVAGETDQIDIPEEHKAIVRERIKKSCQNPDRLMEWDKVKDNFRLE' A
#
# COMPACT_ATOMS: atom_id res chain seq x y z
N MET A 1 14.33 -23.43 4.58
CA MET A 1 14.78 -22.20 5.25
C MET A 1 13.87 -21.95 6.46
N LYS A 2 14.33 -21.23 7.48
CA LYS A 2 13.54 -20.94 8.69
C LYS A 2 13.30 -19.45 8.78
N GLU A 3 12.04 -19.05 8.88
CA GLU A 3 11.64 -17.66 9.00
C GLU A 3 11.37 -17.32 10.48
N VAL A 4 11.72 -16.10 10.87
CA VAL A 4 11.54 -15.62 12.25
C VAL A 4 10.77 -14.32 12.20
N THR A 5 9.59 -14.29 12.84
CA THR A 5 8.80 -13.06 13.01
C THR A 5 9.15 -12.41 14.34
N LEU A 6 9.62 -11.17 14.31
CA LEU A 6 10.02 -10.41 15.50
C LEU A 6 9.08 -9.23 15.73
N LYS A 7 8.61 -9.07 16.98
CA LYS A 7 7.90 -7.85 17.40
C LYS A 7 8.91 -6.85 17.96
N ILE A 8 9.12 -5.75 17.27
CA ILE A 8 10.11 -4.73 17.62
C ILE A 8 9.38 -3.47 18.10
N PRO A 9 9.76 -2.87 19.24
CA PRO A 9 9.24 -1.57 19.64
C PRO A 9 9.59 -0.48 18.61
N ASP A 10 8.65 0.37 18.22
CA ASP A 10 8.80 1.38 17.16
C ASP A 10 10.07 2.23 17.29
N LYS A 11 10.39 2.64 18.53
CA LYS A 11 11.59 3.44 18.84
C LYS A 11 12.91 2.78 18.43
N ARG A 12 12.93 1.45 18.27
CA ARG A 12 14.10 0.64 17.94
C ARG A 12 14.03 0.03 16.53
N PHE A 13 12.91 0.24 15.81
CA PHE A 13 12.70 -0.36 14.49
C PHE A 13 13.77 0.07 13.48
N GLY A 14 14.10 1.37 13.43
CA GLY A 14 15.13 1.89 12.51
C GLY A 14 16.50 1.25 12.72
N PHE A 15 16.96 1.16 13.97
CA PHE A 15 18.22 0.50 14.32
C PHE A 15 18.24 -0.97 13.90
N PHE A 16 17.15 -1.71 14.15
CA PHE A 16 17.06 -3.12 13.75
C PHE A 16 17.09 -3.27 12.22
N MET A 17 16.38 -2.42 11.48
CA MET A 17 16.41 -2.47 10.01
C MET A 17 17.80 -2.20 9.45
N GLU A 18 18.54 -1.23 10.00
CA GLU A 18 19.93 -0.96 9.60
C GLU A 18 20.85 -2.16 9.87
N LEU A 19 20.72 -2.77 11.05
CA LEU A 19 21.49 -3.97 11.40
C LEU A 19 21.19 -5.13 10.46
N ILE A 20 19.91 -5.38 10.17
CA ILE A 20 19.47 -6.46 9.29
C ILE A 20 19.98 -6.25 7.86
N LYS A 21 19.99 -5.01 7.36
CA LYS A 21 20.61 -4.64 6.08
C LYS A 21 22.11 -4.91 6.05
N GLN A 22 22.83 -4.52 7.10
CA GLN A 22 24.28 -4.76 7.20
C GLN A 22 24.62 -6.26 7.25
N LEU A 23 23.73 -7.07 7.82
CA LEU A 23 23.87 -8.52 7.90
C LEU A 23 23.44 -9.25 6.62
N GLY A 24 22.84 -8.55 5.65
CA GLY A 24 22.46 -9.10 4.35
C GLY A 24 21.29 -10.08 4.40
N PHE A 25 20.41 -9.98 5.41
CA PHE A 25 19.20 -10.80 5.45
C PHE A 25 18.11 -10.19 4.57
N GLU A 26 17.39 -11.07 3.88
CA GLU A 26 16.18 -10.70 3.14
C GLU A 26 15.04 -10.44 4.11
N VAL A 27 14.55 -9.20 4.14
CA VAL A 27 13.37 -8.81 4.91
C VAL A 27 12.16 -8.94 4.01
N ALA A 28 11.21 -9.81 4.40
CA ALA A 28 9.89 -9.87 3.81
C ALA A 28 9.20 -8.50 4.01
N GLY A 29 9.28 -7.63 3.00
CA GLY A 29 8.76 -6.26 3.04
C GLY A 29 9.62 -5.22 2.33
N GLU A 30 10.93 -5.47 2.12
CA GLU A 30 11.77 -4.58 1.29
C GLU A 30 11.80 -4.99 -0.19
N THR A 31 11.55 -6.26 -0.48
CA THR A 31 11.57 -6.81 -1.85
C THR A 31 10.33 -6.48 -2.66
N ASP A 32 9.29 -5.95 -2.03
CA ASP A 32 8.10 -5.47 -2.72
C ASP A 32 8.13 -3.93 -2.79
N GLN A 33 9.22 -3.38 -3.34
CA GLN A 33 9.01 -2.30 -4.29
C GLN A 33 8.18 -2.91 -5.44
N ILE A 34 6.87 -3.05 -5.20
CA ILE A 34 5.92 -3.40 -6.25
C ILE A 34 6.08 -2.29 -7.26
N ASP A 35 6.86 -2.55 -8.30
CA ASP A 35 7.05 -1.61 -9.39
C ASP A 35 5.71 -1.56 -10.12
N ILE A 36 4.82 -0.69 -9.64
CA ILE A 36 3.51 -0.50 -10.23
C ILE A 36 3.77 0.09 -11.62
N PRO A 37 3.40 -0.61 -12.71
CA PRO A 37 3.60 -0.11 -14.05
C PRO A 37 3.00 1.28 -14.24
N GLU A 38 3.66 2.12 -15.05
CA GLU A 38 3.23 3.50 -15.26
C GLU A 38 1.82 3.59 -15.86
N GLU A 39 1.40 2.60 -16.64
CA GLU A 39 0.03 2.48 -17.16
C GLU A 39 -1.01 2.43 -16.03
N HIS A 40 -0.76 1.63 -14.99
CA HIS A 40 -1.66 1.55 -13.84
C HIS A 40 -1.67 2.86 -13.04
N LYS A 41 -0.51 3.52 -12.89
CA LYS A 41 -0.42 4.84 -12.26
C LYS A 41 -1.21 5.89 -13.06
N ALA A 42 -1.13 5.87 -14.39
CA ALA A 42 -1.86 6.77 -15.27
C ALA A 42 -3.37 6.62 -15.13
N ILE A 43 -3.89 5.38 -15.07
CA ILE A 43 -5.33 5.12 -14.86
C ILE A 43 -5.81 5.75 -13.54
N VAL A 44 -5.07 5.59 -12.45
CA VAL A 44 -5.43 6.17 -11.15
C VAL A 44 -5.44 7.70 -11.22
N ARG A 45 -4.41 8.31 -11.81
CA ARG A 45 -4.35 9.78 -11.99
C ARG A 45 -5.50 10.32 -12.83
N GLU A 46 -5.87 9.61 -13.90
CA GLU A 46 -7.02 9.99 -14.74
C GLU A 46 -8.33 9.90 -13.97
N ARG A 47 -8.53 8.84 -13.17
CA ARG A 47 -9.72 8.69 -12.31
C ARG A 47 -9.82 9.84 -11.30
N ILE A 48 -8.71 10.20 -10.65
CA ILE A 48 -8.66 11.36 -9.73
C ILE A 48 -9.06 12.64 -10.46
N LYS A 49 -8.45 12.91 -11.63
CA LYS A 49 -8.77 14.11 -12.42
C LYS A 49 -10.24 14.20 -12.77
N LYS A 50 -10.84 13.10 -13.24
CA LYS A 50 -12.27 13.04 -13.57
C LYS A 50 -13.15 13.24 -12.32
N SER A 51 -12.68 12.85 -11.14
CA SER A 51 -13.40 13.03 -9.87
C SER A 51 -13.42 14.49 -9.44
N CYS A 52 -12.33 15.21 -9.65
CA CYS A 52 -12.28 16.65 -9.44
C CYS A 52 -13.14 17.43 -10.45
N GLN A 53 -13.16 16.98 -11.72
CA GLN A 53 -13.89 17.66 -12.79
C GLN A 53 -15.41 17.44 -12.73
N ASN A 54 -15.85 16.27 -12.26
CA ASN A 54 -17.26 15.96 -12.08
C ASN A 54 -17.47 15.26 -10.73
N PRO A 55 -17.60 16.03 -9.63
CA PRO A 55 -17.83 15.48 -8.30
C PRO A 55 -19.17 14.75 -8.15
N ASP A 56 -20.18 15.13 -8.93
CA ASP A 56 -21.55 14.59 -8.84
C ASP A 56 -21.63 13.10 -9.21
N ARG A 57 -20.63 12.59 -9.92
CA ARG A 57 -20.52 11.15 -10.22
C ARG A 57 -20.10 10.30 -9.02
N LEU A 58 -19.62 10.92 -7.95
CA LEU A 58 -19.18 10.25 -6.74
C LEU A 58 -20.36 10.10 -5.79
N MET A 59 -20.46 8.93 -5.16
CA MET A 59 -21.46 8.67 -4.15
C MET A 59 -20.80 8.63 -2.78
N GLU A 60 -21.46 9.20 -1.78
CA GLU A 60 -21.04 9.06 -0.39
C GLU A 60 -21.17 7.60 0.04
N TRP A 61 -20.10 7.08 0.65
CA TRP A 61 -20.04 5.68 1.07
C TRP A 61 -21.22 5.28 1.97
N ASP A 62 -21.60 6.14 2.92
CA ASP A 62 -22.72 5.88 3.84
C ASP A 62 -24.06 5.69 3.14
N LYS A 63 -24.24 6.23 1.93
CA LYS A 63 -25.47 6.08 1.14
C LYS A 63 -25.52 4.78 0.35
N VAL A 64 -24.36 4.16 0.08
CA VAL A 64 -24.26 3.01 -0.84
C VAL A 64 -23.83 1.72 -0.17
N LYS A 65 -23.22 1.78 1.02
CA LYS A 65 -22.64 0.62 1.71
C LYS A 65 -23.61 -0.55 1.92
N ASP A 66 -24.87 -0.28 2.24
CA ASP A 66 -25.86 -1.32 2.55
C ASP A 66 -26.32 -2.10 1.30
N ASN A 67 -26.18 -1.48 0.12
CA ASN A 67 -26.53 -2.07 -1.17
C ASN A 67 -25.30 -2.50 -1.99
N PHE A 68 -24.10 -2.20 -1.50
CA PHE A 68 -22.86 -2.53 -2.19
C PHE A 68 -22.57 -4.02 -2.07
N ARG A 69 -22.49 -4.70 -3.22
CA ARG A 69 -22.11 -6.11 -3.32
C ARG A 69 -20.91 -6.23 -4.24
N LEU A 70 -19.84 -6.83 -3.73
CA LEU A 70 -18.72 -7.32 -4.54
C LEU A 70 -19.14 -8.70 -5.03
N GLU A 71 -19.68 -8.77 -6.24
CA GLU A 71 -19.77 -10.04 -6.98
C GLU A 71 -18.41 -10.39 -7.59
#